data_AF-A0A0A0KP83-F1
#
_entry.id   AF-A0A0A0KP83-F1
#
_cell.length_a   1.000
_cell.length_b   1.000
_cell.length_c   1.000
_cell.angle_alpha   90.00
_cell.angle_beta   90.00
_cell.angle_gamma   90.00
#
_symmetry.space_group_name_H-M   'P 1'
#
loop_
_entity.id
_entity.type
_entity.pdbx_description
1 polymer ?
#
loop_
_entity_poly.entity_id
_entity_poly.type
_entity_poly.pdbx_seq_one_letter_code
_entity_poly.pdbx_strand_id
1 'polypeptide(L)'
;MEFLIIEWYLKRGVNEKGRVANDVETEQIVFEDVPEGVSMQLSSIVQNRGSIPLFWSQETSRLNLRPDIILSKKDQNYEATRLHFENLAKRYGNPIIILNLIKTREKKPRESILRAEFANAIDFINNDLSEENRLRFLHWDLHKHARSKATNVLLLLGKVASFALTLTGFFYCQVTPALRSERIQLWVIIGWAGLVLDKNRCRPPTTQCLLVYYDGLWRC
;
A
#
# COMPACT_ATOMS: atom_id res chain seq x y z
N MET A 1 2.31 10.82 -28.18
CA MET A 1 2.00 10.81 -26.73
C MET A 1 2.12 9.41 -26.13
N GLU A 2 2.85 8.46 -26.75
CA GLU A 2 2.97 7.07 -26.26
C GLU A 2 4.36 6.72 -25.71
N PHE A 3 5.40 7.51 -26.00
CA PHE A 3 6.77 7.22 -25.56
C PHE A 3 7.07 7.65 -24.12
N LEU A 4 6.36 8.65 -23.59
CA LEU A 4 6.59 9.12 -22.21
C LEU A 4 6.09 8.11 -21.17
N ILE A 5 5.00 7.38 -21.46
CA ILE A 5 4.40 6.45 -20.51
C ILE A 5 5.35 5.27 -20.21
N ILE A 6 6.04 4.75 -21.23
CA ILE A 6 6.97 3.61 -21.08
C ILE A 6 8.17 3.98 -20.18
N GLU A 7 8.71 5.20 -20.27
CA GLU A 7 9.84 5.62 -19.42
C GLU A 7 9.48 5.69 -17.92
N TRP A 8 8.22 6.00 -17.58
CA TRP A 8 7.75 5.96 -16.19
C TRP A 8 7.54 4.53 -15.69
N TYR A 9 7.11 3.60 -16.55
CA TYR A 9 7.00 2.17 -16.21
C TYR A 9 8.35 1.49 -15.94
N LEU A 10 9.46 2.04 -16.46
CA LEU A 10 10.81 1.48 -16.27
C LEU A 10 11.50 1.99 -14.99
N LYS A 11 10.98 3.04 -14.37
CA LYS A 11 11.55 3.57 -13.13
C LYS A 11 11.11 2.73 -11.95
N ARG A 12 12.05 2.52 -11.02
CA ARG A 12 11.85 1.77 -9.78
C ARG A 12 12.38 2.60 -8.61
N GLY A 13 11.99 2.20 -7.41
CA GLY A 13 12.43 2.86 -6.19
C GLY A 13 11.75 4.18 -5.90
N VAL A 14 12.36 4.96 -5.01
CA VAL A 14 11.93 6.28 -4.55
C VAL A 14 12.72 7.39 -5.22
N ASN A 15 12.14 8.58 -5.31
CA ASN A 15 12.85 9.81 -5.66
C ASN A 15 13.09 10.71 -4.42
N GLU A 16 13.85 11.78 -4.59
CA GLU A 16 14.19 12.75 -3.52
C GLU A 16 12.98 13.40 -2.85
N LYS A 17 11.79 13.34 -3.47
CA LYS A 17 10.53 13.88 -2.92
C LYS A 17 9.72 12.82 -2.18
N GLY A 18 10.28 11.64 -1.91
CA GLY A 18 9.60 10.54 -1.24
C GLY A 18 8.48 9.90 -2.09
N ARG A 19 8.50 10.06 -3.41
CA ARG A 19 7.51 9.43 -4.31
C ARG A 19 8.11 8.14 -4.87
N VAL A 20 7.39 7.05 -4.71
CA VAL A 20 7.78 5.74 -5.25
C VAL A 20 7.21 5.54 -6.64
N ALA A 21 7.92 4.78 -7.46
CA ALA A 21 7.36 4.29 -8.73
C ALA A 21 6.27 3.24 -8.48
N ASN A 22 5.37 3.07 -9.45
CA ASN A 22 4.27 2.10 -9.40
C ASN A 22 3.37 2.24 -8.15
N ASP A 23 3.20 3.47 -7.63
CA ASP A 23 2.28 3.81 -6.55
C ASP A 23 0.83 3.69 -7.03
N VAL A 24 0.06 2.79 -6.41
CA VAL A 24 -1.32 2.45 -6.78
C VAL A 24 -2.16 2.31 -5.52
N GLU A 25 -3.11 3.22 -5.38
CA GLU A 25 -4.16 3.15 -4.37
C GLU A 25 -5.33 2.30 -4.91
N THR A 26 -5.79 1.34 -4.10
CA THR A 26 -6.99 0.55 -4.35
C THR A 26 -7.98 0.79 -3.23
N GLU A 27 -9.20 1.20 -3.58
CA GLU A 27 -10.30 1.36 -2.64
C GLU A 27 -11.36 0.28 -2.88
N GLN A 28 -11.73 -0.46 -1.83
CA GLN A 28 -12.84 -1.41 -1.84
C GLN A 28 -14.01 -0.82 -1.07
N ILE A 29 -15.12 -0.62 -1.76
CA ILE A 29 -16.36 -0.07 -1.21
C ILE A 29 -17.41 -1.17 -1.14
N VAL A 30 -18.04 -1.32 0.01
CA VAL A 30 -19.13 -2.27 0.25
C VAL A 30 -20.32 -1.49 0.79
N PHE A 31 -21.49 -1.71 0.22
CA PHE A 31 -22.73 -1.12 0.70
C PHE A 31 -23.86 -2.15 0.69
N GLU A 32 -24.85 -1.93 1.55
CA GLU A 32 -26.05 -2.77 1.61
C GLU A 32 -27.05 -2.32 0.55
N ASP A 33 -27.58 -3.27 -0.22
CA ASP A 33 -28.70 -3.00 -1.11
C ASP A 33 -30.00 -2.96 -0.29
N VAL A 34 -30.42 -1.75 0.08
CA VAL A 34 -31.60 -1.52 0.91
C VAL A 34 -32.73 -0.86 0.10
N PRO A 35 -34.01 -1.19 0.41
CA PRO A 35 -35.15 -0.55 -0.21
C PRO A 35 -35.14 0.97 -0.09
N GLU A 36 -35.86 1.64 -0.99
CA GLU A 36 -36.09 3.08 -0.88
C GLU A 36 -36.75 3.44 0.47
N GLY A 37 -36.32 4.54 1.08
CA GLY A 37 -36.79 4.95 2.40
C GLY A 37 -36.05 4.33 3.59
N VAL A 38 -35.11 3.41 3.36
CA VAL A 38 -34.22 2.87 4.41
C VAL A 38 -32.81 3.46 4.28
N SER A 39 -32.18 3.72 5.42
CA SER A 39 -30.79 4.19 5.44
C SER A 39 -29.83 3.09 4.97
N MET A 40 -28.99 3.41 3.99
CA MET A 40 -27.96 2.52 3.45
C MET A 40 -26.70 2.58 4.30
N GLN A 41 -26.13 1.42 4.64
CA GLN A 41 -24.81 1.35 5.26
C GLN A 41 -23.75 1.25 4.16
N LEU A 42 -22.70 2.07 4.28
CA LEU A 42 -21.57 2.08 3.36
C LEU A 42 -20.27 1.98 4.16
N SER A 43 -19.38 1.12 3.70
CA SER A 43 -18.04 0.96 4.25
C SER A 43 -17.00 1.00 3.14
N SER A 44 -15.80 1.49 3.46
CA SER A 44 -14.70 1.51 2.52
C SER A 44 -13.36 1.20 3.19
N ILE A 45 -12.48 0.50 2.48
CA ILE A 45 -11.11 0.19 2.86
C ILE A 45 -10.17 0.60 1.73
N VAL A 46 -9.08 1.27 2.07
CA VAL A 46 -8.03 1.66 1.13
C VAL A 46 -6.76 0.83 1.39
N GLN A 47 -6.12 0.41 0.30
CA GLN A 47 -4.84 -0.28 0.30
C GLN A 47 -3.91 0.42 -0.69
N ASN A 48 -2.64 0.61 -0.33
CA ASN A 48 -1.65 1.15 -1.25
C ASN A 48 -0.61 0.09 -1.63
N ARG A 49 -0.17 0.14 -2.88
CA ARG A 49 0.86 -0.73 -3.43
C ARG A 49 1.88 0.15 -4.14
N GLY A 50 3.16 -0.04 -3.82
CA GLY A 50 4.24 0.73 -4.43
C GLY A 50 5.50 -0.08 -4.66
N SER A 51 6.46 0.51 -5.37
CA SER A 51 7.84 0.02 -5.38
C SER A 51 8.48 0.21 -4.00
N ILE A 52 9.43 -0.67 -3.64
CA ILE A 52 10.20 -0.53 -2.39
C ILE A 52 10.84 0.87 -2.35
N PRO A 53 10.64 1.64 -1.26
CA PRO A 53 11.02 3.05 -1.17
C PRO A 53 12.51 3.22 -0.90
N LEU A 54 13.36 2.63 -1.74
CA LEU A 54 14.81 2.80 -1.73
C LEU A 54 15.25 3.39 -3.07
N PHE A 55 16.44 3.99 -3.12
CA PHE A 55 17.02 4.35 -4.41
C PHE A 55 17.58 3.10 -5.09
N TRP A 56 16.82 2.53 -6.01
CA TRP A 56 17.27 1.34 -6.74
C TRP A 56 16.74 1.32 -8.16
N SER A 57 17.49 0.65 -9.04
CA SER A 57 17.15 0.50 -10.45
C SER A 57 17.36 -0.93 -10.91
N GLN A 58 16.84 -1.21 -12.10
CA GLN A 58 17.02 -2.49 -12.76
C GLN A 58 17.38 -2.21 -14.21
N GLU A 59 18.52 -2.72 -14.68
CA GLU A 59 19.03 -2.41 -16.02
C GLU A 59 18.25 -3.18 -17.10
N THR A 60 17.30 -2.54 -17.76
CA THR A 60 16.47 -3.23 -18.77
C THR A 60 17.20 -3.41 -20.10
N SER A 61 18.00 -4.47 -20.21
CA SER A 61 18.52 -4.96 -21.50
C SER A 61 17.52 -5.92 -22.15
N ARG A 62 17.26 -5.75 -23.47
CA ARG A 62 16.37 -6.62 -24.26
C ARG A 62 16.79 -8.09 -24.29
N LEU A 63 18.06 -8.38 -23.99
CA LEU A 63 18.63 -9.73 -23.98
C LEU A 63 18.58 -10.39 -22.58
N ASN A 64 18.36 -9.60 -21.53
CA ASN A 64 18.39 -10.09 -20.15
C ASN A 64 16.97 -10.29 -19.61
N LEU A 65 16.48 -11.54 -19.69
CA LEU A 65 15.16 -11.94 -19.18
C LEU A 65 14.97 -11.70 -17.67
N ARG A 66 16.06 -11.56 -16.92
CA ARG A 66 16.06 -11.19 -15.50
C ARG A 66 17.22 -10.20 -15.29
N PRO A 67 17.00 -8.88 -15.45
CA PRO A 67 18.07 -7.90 -15.31
C PRO A 67 18.44 -7.63 -13.85
N ASP A 68 19.70 -7.39 -13.53
CA ASP A 68 20.13 -7.29 -12.12
C ASP A 68 19.61 -6.02 -11.43
N ILE A 69 19.48 -6.12 -10.11
CA ILE A 69 19.01 -5.03 -9.24
C ILE A 69 20.23 -4.27 -8.75
N ILE A 70 20.22 -2.95 -8.96
CA ILE A 70 21.29 -2.04 -8.56
C ILE A 70 20.75 -1.13 -7.46
N LEU A 71 21.23 -1.33 -6.24
CA LEU A 71 20.94 -0.45 -5.11
C LEU A 71 21.90 0.74 -5.14
N SER A 72 21.34 1.95 -5.05
CA SER A 72 22.10 3.19 -5.03
C SER A 72 22.22 3.71 -3.59
N LYS A 73 23.45 3.82 -3.08
CA LYS A 73 23.73 4.36 -1.74
C LYS A 73 23.74 5.90 -1.69
N LYS A 74 22.85 6.54 -2.46
CA LYS A 74 22.76 8.01 -2.55
C LYS A 74 22.24 8.64 -1.26
N ASP A 75 21.49 7.88 -0.48
CA ASP A 75 20.83 8.35 0.73
C ASP A 75 21.29 7.50 1.90
N GLN A 76 22.25 8.02 2.67
CA GLN A 76 22.86 7.29 3.80
C GLN A 76 21.95 7.27 5.03
N ASN A 77 21.03 8.24 5.15
CA ASN A 77 20.16 8.41 6.31
C ASN A 77 18.69 8.05 5.99
N TYR A 78 18.44 7.51 4.80
CA TYR A 78 17.10 7.13 4.34
C TYR A 78 16.09 8.29 4.36
N GLU A 79 16.53 9.52 4.08
CA GLU A 79 15.69 10.72 4.08
C GLU A 79 14.52 10.61 3.07
N ALA A 80 14.78 10.09 1.86
CA ALA A 80 13.73 9.92 0.87
C ALA A 80 12.72 8.83 1.29
N THR A 81 13.21 7.78 1.94
CA THR A 81 12.37 6.71 2.52
C THR A 81 11.51 7.25 3.66
N ARG A 82 12.10 8.07 4.55
CA ARG A 82 11.40 8.73 5.65
C ARG A 82 10.30 9.63 5.11
N LEU A 83 10.64 10.51 4.17
CA LEU A 83 9.70 11.43 3.53
C LEU A 83 8.56 10.68 2.83
N HIS A 84 8.83 9.50 2.26
CA HIS A 84 7.79 8.65 1.70
C HIS A 84 6.74 8.26 2.77
N PHE A 85 7.19 7.75 3.91
CA PHE A 85 6.28 7.36 5.00
C PHE A 85 5.62 8.55 5.69
N GLU A 86 6.28 9.70 5.79
CA GLU A 86 5.64 10.94 6.27
C GLU A 86 4.51 11.40 5.35
N ASN A 87 4.71 11.34 4.03
CA ASN A 87 3.67 11.67 3.06
C ASN A 87 2.48 10.71 3.16
N LEU A 88 2.74 9.42 3.40
CA LEU A 88 1.70 8.42 3.63
C LEU A 88 0.96 8.69 4.94
N ALA A 89 1.69 8.93 6.05
CA ALA A 89 1.10 9.24 7.35
C ALA A 89 0.25 10.51 7.29
N LYS A 90 0.66 11.51 6.51
CA LYS A 90 -0.12 12.73 6.29
C LYS A 90 -1.44 12.47 5.54
N ARG A 91 -1.48 11.49 4.64
CA ARG A 91 -2.66 11.15 3.84
C ARG A 91 -3.59 10.14 4.53
N TYR A 92 -3.01 9.19 5.23
CA TYR A 92 -3.67 7.99 5.74
C TYR A 92 -3.72 7.91 7.27
N GLY A 93 -2.89 8.69 7.95
CA GLY A 93 -2.71 8.59 9.40
C GLY A 93 -1.80 7.43 9.80
N ASN A 94 -1.72 7.22 11.12
CA ASN A 94 -0.94 6.16 11.74
C ASN A 94 -1.87 5.13 12.42
N PRO A 95 -1.43 3.86 12.56
CA PRO A 95 -0.14 3.32 12.16
C PRO A 95 -0.05 2.96 10.68
N ILE A 96 1.14 3.08 10.09
CA ILE A 96 1.45 2.50 8.77
C ILE A 96 1.87 1.04 8.93
N ILE A 97 1.19 0.14 8.24
CA ILE A 97 1.51 -1.29 8.22
C ILE A 97 2.11 -1.65 6.86
N ILE A 98 3.32 -2.20 6.90
CA ILE A 98 4.10 -2.56 5.72
C ILE A 98 4.11 -4.08 5.58
N LEU A 99 3.53 -4.60 4.50
CA LEU A 99 3.63 -6.01 4.12
C LEU A 99 4.67 -6.15 3.00
N ASN A 100 5.82 -6.71 3.35
CA ASN A 100 6.91 -6.96 2.42
C ASN A 100 6.92 -8.43 1.97
N LEU A 101 6.66 -8.69 0.68
CA LEU A 101 6.52 -10.04 0.13
C LEU A 101 7.76 -10.57 -0.62
N ILE A 102 8.92 -9.90 -0.47
CA ILE A 102 10.16 -10.29 -1.14
C ILE A 102 10.56 -11.74 -0.80
N LYS A 103 11.12 -12.47 -1.78
CA LYS A 103 11.63 -13.82 -1.55
C LYS A 103 12.86 -13.83 -0.65
N THR A 104 12.91 -14.77 0.29
CA THR A 104 14.05 -14.94 1.20
C THR A 104 15.16 -15.80 0.60
N ARG A 105 14.79 -16.82 -0.20
CA ARG A 105 15.75 -17.76 -0.80
C ARG A 105 15.74 -17.64 -2.31
N GLU A 106 16.84 -17.16 -2.84
CA GLU A 106 17.11 -17.11 -4.28
C GLU A 106 18.43 -17.81 -4.60
N LYS A 107 18.54 -18.42 -5.78
CA LYS A 107 19.80 -19.01 -6.26
C LYS A 107 20.88 -17.94 -6.51
N LYS A 108 20.46 -16.73 -6.87
CA LYS A 108 21.30 -15.53 -6.99
C LYS A 108 20.62 -14.43 -6.17
N PRO A 109 21.33 -13.79 -5.23
CA PRO A 109 20.75 -12.76 -4.37
C PRO A 109 20.44 -11.53 -5.22
N ARG A 110 19.15 -11.26 -5.46
CA ARG A 110 18.72 -10.11 -6.25
C ARG A 110 17.75 -9.27 -5.45
N GLU A 111 16.58 -9.82 -5.17
CA GLU A 111 15.55 -9.15 -4.38
C GLU A 111 15.94 -9.16 -2.89
N SER A 112 16.70 -10.17 -2.45
CA SER A 112 17.19 -10.28 -1.08
C SER A 112 18.09 -9.12 -0.64
N ILE A 113 18.74 -8.41 -1.58
CA ILE A 113 19.52 -7.21 -1.32
C ILE A 113 18.60 -6.07 -0.89
N LEU A 114 17.51 -5.84 -1.64
CA LEU A 114 16.51 -4.82 -1.28
C LEU A 114 15.80 -5.17 0.02
N ARG A 115 15.54 -6.46 0.28
CA ARG A 115 14.94 -6.91 1.56
C ARG A 115 15.79 -6.49 2.76
N ALA A 116 17.09 -6.76 2.71
CA ALA A 116 18.00 -6.45 3.80
C ALA A 116 18.11 -4.93 3.99
N GLU A 117 18.32 -4.20 2.89
CA GLU A 117 18.43 -2.74 2.94
C GLU A 117 17.15 -2.07 3.43
N PHE A 118 15.99 -2.58 3.00
CA PHE A 118 14.72 -1.99 3.40
C PHE A 118 14.43 -2.24 4.87
N ALA A 119 14.78 -3.41 5.41
CA ALA A 119 14.71 -3.66 6.84
C ALA A 119 15.59 -2.68 7.62
N ASN A 120 16.85 -2.47 7.19
CA ASN A 120 17.74 -1.49 7.81
C ASN A 120 17.16 -0.08 7.78
N ALA A 121 16.55 0.33 6.67
CA ALA A 121 15.91 1.63 6.54
C ALA A 121 14.74 1.81 7.52
N ILE A 122 13.89 0.78 7.66
CA ILE A 122 12.77 0.84 8.61
C ILE A 122 13.26 0.87 10.06
N ASP A 123 14.25 0.06 10.41
CA ASP A 123 14.83 0.05 11.76
C ASP A 123 15.47 1.42 12.08
N PHE A 124 16.21 1.99 11.13
CA PHE A 124 16.80 3.32 11.24
C PHE A 124 15.73 4.39 11.48
N ILE A 125 14.67 4.42 10.67
CA ILE A 125 13.57 5.40 10.80
C ILE A 125 12.82 5.22 12.13
N ASN A 126 12.55 3.98 12.54
CA ASN A 126 11.81 3.68 13.77
C ASN A 126 12.55 4.07 15.05
N ASN A 127 13.88 4.22 15.01
CA ASN A 127 14.64 4.72 16.16
C ASN A 127 14.29 6.17 16.52
N ASP A 128 13.84 6.96 15.53
CA ASP A 128 13.47 8.37 15.72
C ASP A 128 11.97 8.56 15.99
N LEU A 129 11.16 7.51 15.88
CA LEU A 129 9.70 7.56 16.01
C LEU A 129 9.23 7.06 17.38
N SER A 130 8.18 7.71 17.92
CA SER A 130 7.46 7.20 19.10
C SER A 130 6.76 5.88 18.80
N GLU A 131 6.55 5.05 19.83
CA GLU A 131 5.95 3.70 19.72
C GLU A 131 4.65 3.67 18.91
N GLU A 132 3.81 4.69 19.07
CA GLU A 132 2.53 4.86 18.38
C GLU A 132 2.66 5.19 16.88
N ASN A 133 3.77 5.84 16.49
CA ASN A 133 4.04 6.24 15.10
C ASN A 133 5.01 5.28 14.38
N ARG A 134 5.53 4.26 15.05
CA ARG A 134 6.45 3.29 14.44
C ARG A 134 5.80 2.58 13.26
N LEU A 135 6.59 2.45 12.20
CA LEU A 135 6.25 1.69 11.01
C LEU A 135 6.22 0.20 11.37
N ARG A 136 5.06 -0.44 11.16
CA ARG A 136 4.87 -1.86 11.47
C ARG A 136 5.30 -2.70 10.28
N PHE A 137 6.52 -3.20 10.30
CA PHE A 137 7.10 -3.98 9.21
C PHE A 137 6.86 -5.49 9.36
N LEU A 138 6.09 -6.06 8.44
CA LEU A 138 5.80 -7.49 8.34
C LEU A 138 6.42 -8.05 7.06
N HIS A 139 7.46 -8.85 7.22
CA HIS A 139 8.06 -9.58 6.09
C HIS A 139 7.46 -10.98 5.95
N TRP A 140 7.03 -11.34 4.75
CA TRP A 140 6.45 -12.65 4.48
C TRP A 140 6.81 -13.23 3.10
N ASP A 141 7.63 -14.28 3.09
CA ASP A 141 7.94 -15.05 1.88
C ASP A 141 6.77 -15.97 1.48
N LEU A 142 5.93 -15.50 0.57
CA LEU A 142 4.78 -16.26 0.07
C LEU A 142 5.20 -17.56 -0.65
N HIS A 143 6.33 -17.54 -1.36
CA HIS A 143 6.79 -18.66 -2.18
C HIS A 143 7.27 -19.84 -1.34
N LYS A 144 7.87 -19.58 -0.17
CA LYS A 144 8.19 -20.60 0.83
C LYS A 144 6.92 -21.23 1.41
N HIS A 145 5.91 -20.41 1.71
CA HIS A 145 4.67 -20.87 2.36
C HIS A 145 3.73 -21.61 1.40
N ALA A 146 3.67 -21.21 0.12
CA ALA A 146 2.85 -21.89 -0.89
C ALA A 146 3.34 -23.31 -1.22
N ARG A 147 4.63 -23.61 -0.99
CA ARG A 147 5.21 -24.96 -1.18
C ARG A 147 5.02 -25.87 0.01
N SER A 148 4.71 -25.31 1.17
CA SER A 148 4.32 -26.05 2.37
C SER A 148 2.88 -26.57 2.18
N LYS A 149 2.70 -27.88 1.97
CA LYS A 149 1.37 -28.52 1.86
C LYS A 149 0.47 -28.30 3.11
N ALA A 150 1.02 -27.78 4.21
CA ALA A 150 0.35 -27.66 5.50
C ALA A 150 -0.21 -26.25 5.79
N THR A 151 -0.01 -25.26 4.92
CA THR A 151 -0.38 -23.86 5.23
C THR A 151 -1.36 -23.30 4.22
N ASN A 152 -2.60 -23.08 4.64
CA ASN A 152 -3.56 -22.32 3.85
C ASN A 152 -3.13 -20.84 3.84
N VAL A 153 -2.45 -20.43 2.78
CA VAL A 153 -1.92 -19.07 2.59
C VAL A 153 -3.02 -18.02 2.72
N LEU A 154 -4.24 -18.31 2.21
CA LEU A 154 -5.38 -17.40 2.32
C LEU A 154 -5.82 -17.20 3.76
N LEU A 155 -5.81 -18.25 4.58
CA LEU A 155 -6.15 -18.15 6.00
C LEU A 155 -5.16 -17.24 6.75
N LEU A 156 -3.86 -17.37 6.45
CA LEU A 156 -2.85 -16.52 7.09
C LEU A 156 -2.91 -15.07 6.58
N LEU A 157 -3.18 -14.84 5.30
CA LEU A 157 -3.44 -13.50 4.75
C LEU A 157 -4.70 -12.88 5.40
N GLY A 158 -5.74 -13.69 5.62
CA GLY A 158 -6.94 -13.27 6.34
C GLY A 158 -6.63 -12.83 7.79
N LYS A 159 -5.74 -13.53 8.48
CA LYS A 159 -5.28 -13.11 9.82
C LYS A 159 -4.52 -11.79 9.79
N VAL A 160 -3.63 -11.59 8.81
CA VAL A 160 -2.90 -10.32 8.62
C VAL A 160 -3.87 -9.18 8.30
N ALA A 161 -4.84 -9.42 7.41
CA ALA A 161 -5.87 -8.45 7.06
C ALA A 161 -6.74 -8.09 8.28
N SER A 162 -7.19 -9.08 9.04
CA SER A 162 -7.97 -8.85 10.27
C SER A 162 -7.18 -8.06 11.32
N PHE A 163 -5.90 -8.38 11.52
CA PHE A 163 -5.02 -7.61 12.39
C PHE A 163 -4.84 -6.17 11.93
N ALA A 164 -4.60 -5.97 10.62
CA ALA A 164 -4.46 -4.64 10.04
C ALA A 164 -5.75 -3.81 10.21
N LEU A 165 -6.92 -4.39 9.95
CA LEU A 165 -8.22 -3.74 10.14
C LEU A 165 -8.50 -3.42 11.61
N THR A 166 -8.06 -4.26 12.54
CA THR A 166 -8.21 -4.00 13.98
C THR A 166 -7.40 -2.78 14.42
N LEU A 167 -6.21 -2.59 13.83
CA LEU A 167 -5.32 -1.47 14.15
C LEU A 167 -5.69 -0.17 13.42
N THR A 168 -6.15 -0.26 12.18
CA THR A 168 -6.35 0.90 11.28
C THR A 168 -7.82 1.29 11.09
N GLY A 169 -8.75 0.40 11.41
CA GLY A 169 -10.18 0.59 11.20
C GLY A 169 -10.60 0.43 9.75
N PHE A 170 -11.83 0.86 9.45
CA PHE A 170 -12.37 1.04 8.10
C PHE A 170 -13.27 2.29 8.06
N PHE A 171 -13.43 2.90 6.89
CA PHE A 171 -14.40 3.98 6.74
C PHE A 171 -15.81 3.39 6.84
N TYR A 172 -16.68 4.05 7.60
CA TYR A 172 -18.07 3.66 7.76
C TYR A 172 -18.94 4.91 7.76
N CYS A 173 -20.02 4.88 6.98
CA CYS A 173 -21.05 5.88 7.02
C CYS A 173 -22.45 5.31 6.76
N GLN A 174 -23.45 5.93 7.39
CA GLN A 174 -24.86 5.65 7.16
C GLN A 174 -25.47 6.76 6.29
N VAL A 175 -25.94 6.39 5.09
CA VAL A 175 -26.55 7.30 4.12
C VAL A 175 -28.06 7.26 4.27
N THR A 176 -28.65 8.37 4.72
CA THR A 176 -30.11 8.46 4.91
C THR A 176 -30.87 8.59 3.58
N PRO A 177 -32.15 8.18 3.50
CA PRO A 177 -32.96 8.28 2.29
C PRO A 177 -33.06 9.68 1.69
N ALA A 178 -33.08 10.72 2.53
CA ALA A 178 -33.12 12.12 2.09
C ALA A 178 -31.89 12.50 1.24
N LEU A 179 -30.72 11.96 1.56
CA LEU A 179 -29.46 12.18 0.83
C LEU A 179 -29.39 11.36 -0.48
N ARG A 180 -30.23 10.33 -0.63
CA ARG A 180 -30.32 9.51 -1.86
C ARG A 180 -31.18 10.16 -2.94
N SER A 181 -32.09 11.07 -2.56
CA SER A 181 -33.06 11.71 -3.47
C SER A 181 -32.48 12.91 -4.23
N GLU A 182 -31.52 13.62 -3.64
CA GLU A 182 -30.64 14.50 -4.41
C GLU A 182 -29.77 13.62 -5.31
N ARG A 183 -29.65 13.95 -6.61
CA ARG A 183 -28.99 13.15 -7.65
C ARG A 183 -27.51 12.86 -7.37
N ILE A 184 -27.21 12.03 -6.38
CA ILE A 184 -25.95 11.32 -6.25
C ILE A 184 -26.12 10.08 -7.11
N GLN A 185 -26.07 10.31 -8.42
CA GLN A 185 -25.64 9.28 -9.34
C GLN A 185 -24.34 8.69 -8.74
N LEU A 186 -24.35 7.40 -8.40
CA LEU A 186 -23.22 6.66 -7.81
C LEU A 186 -21.88 6.82 -8.56
N TRP A 187 -21.89 7.44 -9.75
CA TRP A 187 -20.75 7.85 -10.55
C TRP A 187 -19.79 8.84 -9.87
N VAL A 188 -20.15 9.47 -8.73
CA VAL A 188 -19.35 10.54 -8.07
C VAL A 188 -18.45 10.04 -6.93
N ILE A 189 -18.47 8.76 -6.57
CA ILE A 189 -17.59 8.26 -5.48
C ILE A 189 -16.10 8.29 -5.87
N ILE A 190 -15.77 8.57 -7.14
CA ILE A 190 -14.39 8.62 -7.67
C ILE A 190 -13.66 9.94 -7.32
N GLY A 191 -14.26 10.86 -6.57
CA GLY A 191 -13.59 12.10 -6.17
C GLY A 191 -14.16 12.68 -4.88
N TRP A 192 -13.34 12.68 -3.84
CA TRP A 192 -13.59 13.18 -2.47
C TRP A 192 -14.06 14.66 -2.34
N ALA A 193 -14.45 15.34 -3.42
CA ALA A 193 -14.75 16.77 -3.43
C ALA A 193 -16.25 17.12 -3.29
N GLY A 194 -17.17 16.15 -3.29
CA GLY A 194 -18.60 16.46 -3.51
C GLY A 194 -19.59 16.11 -2.41
N LEU A 195 -19.26 15.25 -1.44
CA LEU A 195 -20.23 14.82 -0.43
C LEU A 195 -20.15 15.73 0.82
N VAL A 196 -21.22 16.48 1.06
CA VAL A 196 -21.51 17.06 2.38
C VAL A 196 -21.86 15.91 3.31
N LEU A 197 -20.84 15.22 3.81
CA LEU A 197 -20.99 14.19 4.83
C LEU A 197 -21.29 14.87 6.16
N ASP A 198 -22.41 14.53 6.77
CA ASP A 198 -22.72 14.91 8.15
C ASP A 198 -21.65 14.29 9.07
N LYS A 199 -20.80 15.16 9.64
CA LYS A 199 -19.67 14.78 10.50
C LYS A 199 -20.10 14.02 11.77
N ASN A 200 -21.39 14.06 12.12
CA ASN A 200 -21.92 13.33 13.28
C ASN A 200 -22.26 11.85 12.96
N ARG A 201 -22.26 11.45 11.67
CA ARG A 201 -22.72 10.11 11.23
C ARG A 201 -21.71 9.33 10.40
N CYS A 202 -20.69 9.98 9.85
CA CYS A 202 -19.55 9.26 9.28
C CYS A 202 -18.39 9.29 10.27
N ARG A 203 -17.72 8.15 10.47
CA ARG A 203 -16.40 8.20 11.11
C ARG A 203 -15.45 8.98 10.19
N PRO A 204 -14.58 9.86 10.73
CA PRO A 204 -13.61 10.55 9.89
C PRO A 204 -12.80 9.51 9.11
N PRO A 205 -12.38 9.84 7.87
CA PRO A 205 -11.56 8.94 7.09
C PRO A 205 -10.21 8.80 7.80
N THR A 206 -10.07 7.81 8.67
CA THR A 206 -8.77 7.18 8.89
C THR A 206 -8.51 6.38 7.63
N THR A 207 -8.14 7.08 6.55
CA THR A 207 -7.90 6.50 5.24
C THR A 207 -6.84 5.43 5.45
N GLN A 208 -7.19 4.15 5.42
CA GLN A 208 -6.24 3.11 5.80
C GLN A 208 -5.15 2.96 4.74
N CYS A 209 -3.99 2.50 5.17
CA CYS A 209 -2.94 2.10 4.25
C CYS A 209 -2.25 0.85 4.79
N LEU A 210 -2.70 -0.32 4.33
CA LEU A 210 -1.81 -1.46 4.25
C LEU A 210 -0.94 -1.22 3.00
N LEU A 211 0.34 -0.96 3.22
CA LEU A 211 1.31 -0.84 2.14
C LEU A 211 1.87 -2.21 1.81
N VAL A 212 1.51 -2.70 0.63
CA VAL A 212 2.12 -3.92 0.11
C VAL A 212 3.23 -3.55 -0.85
N TYR A 213 4.48 -3.68 -0.39
CA TYR A 213 5.63 -3.57 -1.29
C TYR A 213 5.89 -4.91 -1.94
N TYR A 214 5.84 -4.88 -3.26
CA TYR A 214 6.26 -5.99 -4.10
C TYR A 214 7.64 -5.68 -4.67
N ASP A 215 8.47 -6.70 -4.79
CA ASP A 215 9.41 -6.71 -5.88
C ASP A 215 9.20 -7.93 -6.78
N GLY A 216 8.94 -7.62 -8.05
CA GLY A 216 9.39 -8.38 -9.21
C GLY A 216 8.99 -9.84 -9.32
N LEU A 217 7.73 -10.12 -9.70
CA LEU A 217 7.29 -11.12 -10.70
C LEU A 217 5.84 -11.55 -10.42
N TRP A 218 4.87 -10.64 -10.56
CA TRP A 218 3.59 -11.09 -11.12
C TRP A 218 3.86 -11.23 -12.61
N ARG A 219 4.29 -12.43 -13.03
CA ARG A 219 3.94 -12.89 -14.36
C ARG A 219 2.44 -13.15 -14.30
N CYS A 220 1.65 -12.28 -14.94
CA CYS A 220 0.55 -12.80 -15.74
C CYS A 220 1.18 -13.61 -16.88
#